data_AF-A0A950A832-F1
#
_entry.id   AF-A0A950A832-F1
#
_cell.length_a   1.000
_cell.length_b   1.000
_cell.length_c   1.000
_cell.angle_alpha   90.00
_cell.angle_beta   90.00
_cell.angle_gamma   90.00
#
_symmetry.space_group_name_H-M   'P 1'
#
loop_
_entity.id
_entity.type
_entity.pdbx_description
1 polymer ?
#
loop_
_entity_poly.entity_id
_entity_poly.type
_entity_poly.pdbx_seq_one_letter_code
_entity_poly.pdbx_strand_id
1 'polypeptide(L)'
;MRVGVVGLGYVGLPLTVAFAEAGDDVVGLDVDPLKVSAVAAGDSYIEDIPSDRLRAVLPKIRATYRYADLAKADAVIICVPTPLTDNREPDLGPLDASAKSLAQVLQPGQLIVLESTTYPGTTRERLLPLLESSGLRVGPDINLAFSPERVDPGRTDYTLRNTPKVIGGVTPACLDRADELYSRVCDNVVRVSTPEAAELTKLLENIFRSVNIALVNELAMLCERMGIDIWEVVEAASTKPYGFMRFEPGPGVGGHCLPVDPFYLTWRAREFHMSTEFIELAGKINQYMPYHCAERVEQALNDVAKPVKGSRIVILGASYKGGVGDIRESPALRIIEVLASRGGIVSYHDEYVASLPMLGLESVSLDDAVARADAVVLVTAHPGIDYASLAERSALFVDLRGVTRGLRVENLVRL
;
A
#
# COMPACT_ATOMS: atom_id res chain seq x y z
N MET A 1 -27.09 -11.02 8.70
CA MET A 1 -26.12 -12.10 8.43
C MET A 1 -25.10 -12.09 9.55
N ARG A 2 -24.40 -13.21 9.81
CA ARG A 2 -23.22 -13.23 10.65
C ARG A 2 -21.97 -13.35 9.80
N VAL A 3 -21.07 -12.37 9.90
CA VAL A 3 -19.84 -12.32 9.11
C VAL A 3 -18.63 -12.55 10.01
N GLY A 4 -17.74 -13.45 9.63
CA GLY A 4 -16.43 -13.63 10.23
C GLY A 4 -15.37 -12.89 9.43
N VAL A 5 -14.43 -12.22 10.08
CA VAL A 5 -13.27 -11.60 9.43
C VAL A 5 -12.00 -12.07 10.13
N VAL A 6 -11.09 -12.71 9.40
CA VAL A 6 -9.84 -13.26 9.91
C VAL A 6 -8.68 -12.35 9.51
N GLY A 7 -7.98 -11.79 10.49
CA GLY A 7 -6.95 -10.77 10.33
C GLY A 7 -7.54 -9.37 10.45
N LEU A 8 -7.35 -8.71 11.59
CA LEU A 8 -7.86 -7.36 11.89
C LEU A 8 -6.81 -6.30 11.53
N GLY A 9 -6.18 -6.45 10.37
CA GLY A 9 -5.24 -5.46 9.84
C GLY A 9 -5.95 -4.29 9.14
N TYR A 10 -5.19 -3.58 8.30
CA TYR A 10 -5.68 -2.45 7.50
C TYR A 10 -6.78 -2.81 6.49
N VAL A 11 -7.00 -4.09 6.21
CA VAL A 11 -8.11 -4.59 5.37
C VAL A 11 -9.27 -5.09 6.23
N GLY A 12 -8.99 -6.02 7.15
CA GLY A 12 -10.05 -6.71 7.88
C GLY A 12 -10.76 -5.86 8.93
N LEU A 13 -10.09 -4.89 9.58
CA LEU A 13 -10.79 -4.01 10.54
C LEU A 13 -11.80 -3.08 9.83
N PRO A 14 -11.45 -2.42 8.70
CA PRO A 14 -12.44 -1.69 7.90
C PRO A 14 -13.64 -2.53 7.43
N LEU A 15 -13.41 -3.76 6.97
CA LEU A 15 -14.50 -4.68 6.60
C LEU A 15 -15.38 -5.03 7.80
N THR A 16 -14.75 -5.30 8.95
CA THR A 16 -15.46 -5.59 10.20
C THR A 16 -16.43 -4.46 10.57
N VAL A 17 -15.95 -3.22 10.50
CA VAL A 17 -16.76 -2.03 10.76
C VAL A 17 -17.84 -1.86 9.69
N ALA A 18 -17.52 -2.01 8.41
CA ALA A 18 -18.47 -1.83 7.31
C ALA A 18 -19.65 -2.80 7.38
N PHE A 19 -19.42 -4.08 7.65
CA PHE A 19 -20.49 -5.07 7.83
C PHE A 19 -21.32 -4.78 9.10
N ALA A 20 -20.67 -4.36 10.20
CA ALA A 20 -21.37 -4.00 11.42
C ALA A 20 -22.27 -2.75 11.23
N GLU A 21 -21.80 -1.75 10.47
CA GLU A 21 -22.58 -0.57 10.07
C GLU A 21 -23.75 -0.93 9.15
N ALA A 22 -23.60 -1.95 8.31
CA ALA A 22 -24.69 -2.52 7.51
C ALA A 22 -25.70 -3.35 8.33
N GLY A 23 -25.49 -3.48 9.65
CA GLY A 23 -26.38 -4.12 10.61
C GLY A 23 -26.09 -5.59 10.89
N ASP A 24 -25.05 -6.16 10.28
CA ASP A 24 -24.64 -7.55 10.48
C ASP A 24 -23.93 -7.76 11.82
N ASP A 25 -24.04 -8.97 12.37
CA ASP A 25 -23.26 -9.34 13.56
C ASP A 25 -21.89 -9.86 13.08
N VAL A 26 -20.80 -9.30 13.58
CA VAL A 26 -19.46 -9.58 13.08
C VAL A 26 -18.59 -10.27 14.13
N VAL A 27 -17.89 -11.33 13.73
CA VAL A 27 -16.83 -11.96 14.52
C VAL A 27 -15.48 -11.55 13.92
N GLY A 28 -14.81 -10.60 14.57
CA GLY A 28 -13.46 -10.21 14.21
C GLY A 28 -12.45 -11.14 14.87
N LEU A 29 -11.64 -11.84 14.09
CA LEU A 29 -10.64 -12.77 14.58
C LEU A 29 -9.23 -12.26 14.25
N ASP A 30 -8.35 -12.18 15.25
CA ASP A 30 -6.92 -11.98 15.03
C ASP A 30 -6.12 -12.88 15.98
N VAL A 31 -4.93 -13.30 15.56
CA VAL A 31 -4.01 -14.08 16.38
C VAL A 31 -3.28 -13.21 17.40
N ASP A 32 -3.21 -11.90 17.15
CA ASP A 32 -2.62 -10.92 18.05
C ASP A 32 -3.61 -10.53 19.17
N PRO A 33 -3.35 -10.94 20.44
CA PRO A 33 -4.25 -10.63 21.54
C PRO A 33 -4.34 -9.13 21.84
N LEU A 34 -3.33 -8.33 21.46
CA LEU A 34 -3.36 -6.87 21.65
C LEU A 34 -4.40 -6.24 20.72
N LYS A 35 -4.42 -6.63 19.44
CA LYS A 35 -5.43 -6.18 18.48
C LYS A 35 -6.84 -6.58 18.92
N VAL A 36 -7.02 -7.83 19.35
CA VAL A 36 -8.31 -8.32 19.85
C VAL A 36 -8.79 -7.49 21.04
N SER A 37 -7.90 -7.19 21.99
CA SER A 37 -8.22 -6.39 23.17
C SER A 37 -8.55 -4.94 22.82
N ALA A 38 -7.79 -4.33 21.91
CA ALA A 38 -8.04 -2.97 21.43
C ALA A 38 -9.39 -2.86 20.73
N VAL A 39 -9.72 -3.79 19.82
CA VAL A 39 -11.03 -3.80 19.15
C VAL A 39 -12.16 -4.02 20.15
N ALA A 40 -11.99 -4.93 21.12
CA ALA A 40 -12.99 -5.15 22.17
C ALA A 40 -13.22 -3.92 23.07
N ALA A 41 -12.22 -3.06 23.24
CA ALA A 41 -12.32 -1.78 23.94
C ALA A 41 -12.88 -0.65 23.06
N GLY A 42 -13.04 -0.87 21.76
CA GLY A 42 -13.41 0.17 20.80
C GLY A 42 -12.26 1.14 20.48
N ASP A 43 -11.02 0.73 20.68
CA ASP A 43 -9.82 1.52 20.39
C ASP A 43 -9.21 1.04 19.08
N SER A 44 -9.30 1.89 18.04
CA SER A 44 -8.72 1.59 16.74
C SER A 44 -7.23 1.92 16.72
N TYR A 45 -6.46 1.04 16.09
CA TYR A 45 -5.04 1.22 15.75
C TYR A 45 -4.83 1.40 14.24
N ILE A 46 -5.92 1.53 13.47
CA ILE A 46 -5.89 1.77 12.02
C ILE A 46 -6.38 3.19 11.76
N GLU A 47 -5.56 3.99 11.08
CA GLU A 47 -5.81 5.41 10.80
C GLU A 47 -7.12 5.64 10.03
N ASP A 48 -7.44 4.77 9.06
CA ASP A 48 -8.67 4.85 8.25
C ASP A 48 -9.96 4.56 9.05
N ILE A 49 -9.85 4.08 10.29
CA ILE A 49 -10.98 3.77 11.17
C ILE A 49 -10.82 4.54 12.48
N PRO A 50 -11.45 5.71 12.62
CA PRO A 50 -11.47 6.41 13.90
C PRO A 50 -12.11 5.57 15.01
N SER A 51 -11.58 5.63 16.22
CA SER A 51 -12.11 4.87 17.37
C SER A 51 -13.59 5.14 17.62
N ASP A 52 -14.07 6.37 17.40
CA ASP A 52 -15.49 6.70 17.57
C ASP A 52 -16.41 5.96 16.58
N ARG A 53 -15.93 5.75 15.35
CA ARG A 53 -16.64 4.95 14.35
C ARG A 53 -16.71 3.48 14.75
N LEU A 54 -15.60 2.93 15.26
CA LEU A 54 -15.56 1.56 15.79
C LEU A 54 -16.49 1.40 17.01
N ARG A 55 -16.45 2.33 17.97
CA ARG A 55 -17.29 2.32 19.18
C ARG A 55 -18.79 2.35 18.85
N ALA A 56 -19.18 3.10 17.83
CA ALA A 56 -20.58 3.19 17.38
C ALA A 56 -21.17 1.83 16.98
N VAL A 57 -20.34 0.90 16.49
CA VAL A 57 -20.76 -0.43 16.05
C VAL A 57 -20.25 -1.57 16.93
N LEU A 58 -19.56 -1.26 18.02
CA LEU A 58 -19.01 -2.25 18.95
C LEU A 58 -20.05 -3.29 19.46
N PRO A 59 -21.33 -2.94 19.74
CA PRO A 59 -22.34 -3.93 20.13
C PRO A 59 -22.59 -5.04 19.10
N LYS A 60 -22.23 -4.81 17.83
CA LYS A 60 -22.34 -5.76 16.72
C LYS A 60 -21.07 -6.57 16.51
N ILE A 61 -19.96 -6.19 17.12
CA ILE A 61 -18.65 -6.78 16.90
C ILE A 61 -18.26 -7.64 18.10
N ARG A 62 -17.82 -8.87 17.80
CA ARG A 62 -17.16 -9.74 18.76
C ARG A 62 -15.73 -10.00 18.31
N ALA A 63 -14.77 -9.36 18.97
CA ALA A 63 -13.35 -9.64 18.78
C ALA A 63 -12.95 -10.93 19.51
N THR A 64 -12.16 -11.80 18.89
CA THR A 64 -11.72 -13.09 19.44
C THR A 64 -10.41 -13.56 18.79
N TYR A 65 -9.77 -14.56 19.38
CA TYR A 65 -8.65 -15.30 18.78
C TYR A 65 -9.01 -16.78 18.55
N ARG A 66 -10.28 -17.15 18.74
CA ARG A 66 -10.74 -18.56 18.71
C ARG A 66 -11.52 -18.84 17.44
N TYR A 67 -10.98 -19.71 16.57
CA TYR A 67 -11.64 -20.11 15.33
C TYR A 67 -13.02 -20.74 15.53
N ALA A 68 -13.26 -21.44 16.65
CA ALA A 68 -14.57 -22.01 16.99
C ALA A 68 -15.73 -21.00 16.96
N ASP A 69 -15.43 -19.72 17.15
CA ASP A 69 -16.41 -18.64 17.11
C ASP A 69 -16.91 -18.35 15.68
N LEU A 70 -16.18 -18.78 14.64
CA LEU A 70 -16.52 -18.65 13.22
C LEU A 70 -17.49 -19.72 12.73
N ALA A 71 -17.71 -20.80 13.49
CA ALA A 71 -18.63 -21.88 13.10
C ALA A 71 -20.09 -21.41 12.93
N LYS A 72 -20.46 -20.28 13.57
CA LYS A 72 -21.80 -19.67 13.47
C LYS A 72 -21.89 -18.58 12.42
N ALA A 73 -20.82 -18.30 11.68
CA ALA A 73 -20.84 -17.29 10.63
C ALA A 73 -21.48 -17.85 9.36
N ASP A 74 -22.22 -17.02 8.63
CA ASP A 74 -22.74 -17.36 7.31
C ASP A 74 -21.65 -17.18 6.23
N ALA A 75 -20.73 -16.23 6.45
CA ALA A 75 -19.55 -16.01 5.63
C ALA A 75 -18.31 -15.73 6.48
N VAL A 76 -17.13 -16.12 6.00
CA VAL A 76 -15.83 -15.86 6.61
C VAL A 76 -14.89 -15.26 5.56
N ILE A 77 -14.35 -14.08 5.85
CA ILE A 77 -13.44 -13.33 4.99
C ILE A 77 -12.01 -13.45 5.55
N ILE A 78 -11.04 -13.82 4.73
CA ILE A 78 -9.64 -14.02 5.12
C ILE A 78 -8.78 -12.86 4.63
N CYS A 79 -8.32 -12.03 5.57
CA CYS A 79 -7.55 -10.80 5.40
C CYS A 79 -6.19 -10.86 6.14
N VAL A 80 -5.52 -12.01 6.09
CA VAL A 80 -4.23 -12.23 6.77
C VAL A 80 -3.07 -11.74 5.92
N PRO A 81 -1.92 -11.38 6.52
CA PRO A 81 -0.77 -10.93 5.74
C PRO A 81 -0.25 -12.04 4.83
N THR A 82 0.10 -11.64 3.61
CA THR A 82 0.84 -12.42 2.61
C THR A 82 2.11 -11.64 2.31
N PRO A 83 3.19 -11.82 3.08
CA PRO A 83 4.45 -11.13 2.81
C PRO A 83 5.24 -11.85 1.70
N LEU A 84 6.41 -11.30 1.39
CA LEU A 84 7.46 -12.01 0.67
C LEU A 84 8.57 -12.42 1.65
N THR A 85 9.26 -13.51 1.34
CA THR A 85 10.50 -13.90 2.01
C THR A 85 11.66 -12.95 1.63
N ASP A 86 12.81 -13.06 2.31
CA ASP A 86 14.03 -12.32 1.96
C ASP A 86 14.47 -12.54 0.51
N ASN A 87 14.10 -13.68 -0.09
CA ASN A 87 14.37 -14.02 -1.49
C ASN A 87 13.31 -13.48 -2.47
N ARG A 88 12.37 -12.63 -1.99
CA ARG A 88 11.22 -12.10 -2.74
C ARG A 88 10.27 -13.19 -3.27
N GLU A 89 10.11 -14.28 -2.51
CA GLU A 89 9.16 -15.33 -2.82
C GLU A 89 7.89 -15.20 -1.97
N PRO A 90 6.71 -15.56 -2.50
CA PRO A 90 5.45 -15.59 -1.74
C PRO A 90 5.56 -16.40 -0.43
N ASP A 91 5.33 -15.74 0.71
CA ASP A 91 5.16 -16.44 1.99
C ASP A 91 3.66 -16.54 2.32
N LEU A 92 3.10 -17.74 2.13
CA LEU A 92 1.71 -18.06 2.42
C LEU A 92 1.50 -18.70 3.79
N GLY A 93 2.51 -18.71 4.67
CA GLY A 93 2.43 -19.32 6.00
C GLY A 93 1.21 -18.87 6.83
N PRO A 94 0.94 -17.54 6.95
CA PRO A 94 -0.23 -17.05 7.67
C PRO A 94 -1.58 -17.49 7.05
N LEU A 95 -1.65 -17.53 5.71
CA LEU A 95 -2.82 -18.01 4.98
C LEU A 95 -3.06 -19.50 5.23
N ASP A 96 -2.01 -20.32 5.09
CA ASP A 96 -2.07 -21.76 5.30
C ASP A 96 -2.51 -22.11 6.73
N ALA A 97 -1.94 -21.43 7.72
CA ALA A 97 -2.30 -21.61 9.13
C ALA A 97 -3.77 -21.25 9.40
N SER A 98 -4.23 -20.16 8.79
CA SER A 98 -5.62 -19.70 8.91
C SER A 98 -6.60 -20.66 8.26
N ALA A 99 -6.29 -21.14 7.06
CA ALA A 99 -7.11 -22.11 6.33
C ALA A 99 -7.24 -23.44 7.09
N LYS A 100 -6.12 -23.97 7.62
CA LYS A 100 -6.11 -25.20 8.43
C LYS A 100 -6.94 -25.08 9.70
N SER A 101 -6.83 -23.94 10.39
CA SER A 101 -7.59 -23.69 11.62
C SER A 101 -9.08 -23.52 11.32
N LEU A 102 -9.41 -22.84 10.22
CA LEU A 102 -10.79 -22.67 9.76
C LEU A 102 -11.42 -24.00 9.35
N ALA A 103 -10.69 -24.86 8.64
CA ALA A 103 -11.17 -26.17 8.18
C ALA A 103 -11.70 -27.05 9.34
N GLN A 104 -11.15 -26.92 10.55
CA GLN A 104 -11.58 -27.68 11.72
C GLN A 104 -12.96 -27.29 12.26
N VAL A 105 -13.48 -26.13 11.85
CA VAL A 105 -14.72 -25.54 12.39
C VAL A 105 -15.75 -25.20 11.31
N LEU A 106 -15.43 -25.46 10.04
CA LEU A 106 -16.33 -25.19 8.92
C LEU A 106 -17.66 -25.92 9.07
N GLN A 107 -18.73 -25.24 8.63
CA GLN A 107 -20.07 -25.78 8.58
C GLN A 107 -20.60 -25.76 7.13
N PRO A 108 -21.49 -26.70 6.76
CA PRO A 108 -22.17 -26.67 5.48
C PRO A 108 -22.91 -25.35 5.24
N GLY A 109 -22.89 -24.86 4.00
CA GLY A 109 -23.54 -23.63 3.54
C GLY A 109 -22.70 -22.36 3.72
N GLN A 110 -21.61 -22.40 4.48
CA GLN A 110 -20.74 -21.23 4.69
C GLN A 110 -20.10 -20.75 3.40
N LEU A 111 -19.93 -19.44 3.28
CA LEU A 111 -19.10 -18.80 2.26
C LEU A 111 -17.72 -18.46 2.85
N ILE A 112 -16.65 -18.82 2.16
CA ILE A 112 -15.30 -18.40 2.47
C ILE A 112 -14.83 -17.47 1.34
N VAL A 113 -14.30 -16.30 1.70
CA VAL A 113 -13.70 -15.38 0.73
C VAL A 113 -12.25 -15.12 1.09
N LEU A 114 -11.34 -15.36 0.14
CA LEU A 114 -9.97 -14.90 0.24
C LEU A 114 -9.88 -13.45 -0.24
N GLU A 115 -9.38 -12.57 0.62
CA GLU A 115 -9.21 -11.15 0.34
C GLU A 115 -7.76 -10.68 0.46
N SER A 116 -6.92 -11.52 1.06
CA SER A 116 -5.48 -11.34 1.12
C SER A 116 -4.90 -11.35 -0.30
N THR A 117 -4.09 -10.35 -0.65
CA THR A 117 -3.49 -10.25 -1.99
C THR A 117 -2.52 -11.41 -2.23
N THR A 118 -2.57 -12.03 -3.41
CA THR A 118 -1.78 -13.23 -3.72
C THR A 118 -1.64 -13.44 -5.22
N TYR A 119 -0.93 -14.49 -5.65
CA TYR A 119 -0.78 -14.87 -7.06
C TYR A 119 -2.00 -15.62 -7.63
N PRO A 120 -2.25 -15.54 -8.94
CA PRO A 120 -3.35 -16.24 -9.60
C PRO A 120 -3.20 -17.76 -9.48
N GLY A 121 -4.24 -18.41 -8.96
CA GLY A 121 -4.29 -19.83 -8.65
C GLY A 121 -4.33 -20.11 -7.15
N THR A 122 -4.01 -19.16 -6.28
CA THR A 122 -3.93 -19.40 -4.82
C THR A 122 -5.24 -19.93 -4.24
N THR A 123 -6.37 -19.32 -4.60
CA THR A 123 -7.69 -19.72 -4.11
C THR A 123 -8.01 -21.17 -4.48
N ARG A 124 -7.68 -21.60 -5.70
CA ARG A 124 -8.03 -22.93 -6.22
C ARG A 124 -6.98 -24.01 -5.89
N GLU A 125 -5.71 -23.68 -6.02
CA GLU A 125 -4.60 -24.64 -5.92
C GLU A 125 -4.12 -24.79 -4.48
N ARG A 126 -4.31 -23.78 -3.63
CA ARG A 126 -3.83 -23.77 -2.24
C ARG A 126 -4.95 -23.76 -1.22
N LEU A 127 -5.82 -22.76 -1.26
CA LEU A 127 -6.84 -22.57 -0.24
C LEU A 127 -7.91 -23.66 -0.29
N LEU A 128 -8.43 -23.98 -1.48
CA LEU A 128 -9.48 -24.99 -1.66
C LEU A 128 -9.09 -26.35 -1.05
N PRO A 129 -7.94 -26.99 -1.38
CA PRO A 129 -7.56 -28.26 -0.76
C PRO A 129 -7.43 -28.21 0.77
N LEU A 130 -6.98 -27.07 1.33
CA LEU A 130 -6.88 -26.90 2.78
C LEU A 130 -8.25 -26.84 3.44
N LEU A 131 -9.23 -26.15 2.82
CA LEU A 131 -10.60 -26.11 3.33
C LEU A 131 -11.31 -27.48 3.18
N GLU A 132 -11.08 -28.19 2.08
CA GLU A 132 -11.66 -29.53 1.85
C GLU A 132 -11.09 -30.61 2.79
N SER A 133 -9.98 -30.34 3.48
CA SER A 133 -9.49 -31.21 4.57
C SER A 133 -10.48 -31.34 5.74
N SER A 134 -11.48 -30.45 5.81
CA SER A 134 -12.64 -30.56 6.71
C SER A 134 -13.57 -31.74 6.40
N GLY A 135 -13.48 -32.31 5.21
CA GLY A 135 -14.42 -33.29 4.67
C GLY A 135 -15.61 -32.68 3.91
N LEU A 136 -15.76 -31.35 3.91
CA LEU A 136 -16.74 -30.61 3.10
C LEU A 136 -16.16 -30.27 1.73
N ARG A 137 -16.97 -30.33 0.67
CA ARG A 137 -16.54 -29.99 -0.69
C ARG A 137 -16.97 -28.59 -1.11
N VAL A 138 -16.07 -27.89 -1.80
CA VAL A 138 -16.38 -26.57 -2.37
C VAL A 138 -17.33 -26.70 -3.55
N GLY A 139 -18.40 -25.90 -3.53
CA GLY A 139 -19.54 -25.96 -4.45
C GLY A 139 -20.74 -26.68 -3.83
N PRO A 140 -20.68 -28.00 -3.58
CA PRO A 140 -21.80 -28.74 -3.00
C PRO A 140 -22.08 -28.41 -1.53
N ASP A 141 -21.04 -28.34 -0.70
CA ASP A 141 -21.19 -28.25 0.76
C ASP A 141 -20.85 -26.86 1.30
N ILE A 142 -19.85 -26.18 0.73
CA ILE A 142 -19.43 -24.82 1.10
C ILE A 142 -19.15 -23.97 -0.14
N ASN A 143 -19.14 -22.64 0.00
CA ASN A 143 -18.86 -21.71 -1.09
C ASN A 143 -17.48 -21.10 -0.93
N LEU A 144 -16.76 -20.90 -2.04
CA LEU A 144 -15.42 -20.29 -2.05
C LEU A 144 -15.30 -19.25 -3.16
N ALA A 145 -14.81 -18.07 -2.80
CA ALA A 145 -14.54 -16.98 -3.72
C ALA A 145 -13.24 -16.23 -3.37
N PHE A 146 -12.80 -15.41 -4.31
CA PHE A 146 -11.77 -14.41 -4.11
C PHE A 146 -12.37 -13.02 -4.33
N SER A 147 -11.95 -12.04 -3.52
CA SER A 147 -12.25 -10.63 -3.75
C SER A 147 -11.08 -9.78 -3.30
N PRO A 148 -10.36 -9.09 -4.20
CA PRO A 148 -9.23 -8.29 -3.79
C PRO A 148 -9.67 -7.03 -3.04
N GLU A 149 -8.88 -6.63 -2.05
CA GLU A 149 -8.94 -5.27 -1.51
C GLU A 149 -8.33 -4.27 -2.50
N ARG A 150 -9.00 -3.13 -2.69
CA ARG A 150 -8.65 -2.04 -3.61
C ARG A 150 -8.59 -0.67 -2.90
N VAL A 151 -8.62 -0.64 -1.57
CA VAL A 151 -8.41 0.56 -0.75
C VAL A 151 -7.05 1.22 -1.05
N ASP A 152 -7.09 2.56 -1.12
CA ASP A 152 -5.92 3.44 -1.19
C ASP A 152 -5.84 4.23 0.13
N PRO A 153 -4.88 3.95 1.02
CA PRO A 153 -4.81 4.56 2.35
C PRO A 153 -4.80 6.09 2.31
N GLY A 154 -5.53 6.73 3.25
CA GLY A 154 -5.61 8.19 3.36
C GLY A 154 -6.47 8.87 2.28
N ARG A 155 -7.16 8.12 1.43
CA ARG A 155 -8.04 8.66 0.38
C ARG A 155 -9.49 8.71 0.86
N THR A 156 -10.18 9.83 0.64
CA THR A 156 -11.56 10.05 1.15
C THR A 156 -12.62 10.14 0.05
N ASP A 157 -12.23 10.34 -1.20
CA ASP A 157 -13.11 10.37 -2.39
C ASP A 157 -13.55 8.94 -2.80
N TYR A 158 -12.67 7.95 -2.61
CA TYR A 158 -12.94 6.54 -2.83
C TYR A 158 -12.80 5.76 -1.53
N THR A 159 -13.88 5.12 -1.10
CA THR A 159 -14.02 4.33 0.11
C THR A 159 -14.45 2.91 -0.24
N LEU A 160 -14.40 2.00 0.73
CA LEU A 160 -14.91 0.63 0.58
C LEU A 160 -16.31 0.56 -0.03
N ARG A 161 -17.18 1.54 0.27
CA ARG A 161 -18.55 1.58 -0.23
C ARG A 161 -18.65 1.90 -1.72
N ASN A 162 -17.94 2.91 -2.21
CA ASN A 162 -18.11 3.38 -3.60
C ASN A 162 -17.05 2.85 -4.57
N THR A 163 -15.94 2.29 -4.10
CA THR A 163 -14.96 1.60 -4.95
C THR A 163 -15.56 0.28 -5.44
N PRO A 164 -15.61 0.03 -6.77
CA PRO A 164 -16.18 -1.21 -7.29
C PRO A 164 -15.48 -2.45 -6.74
N LYS A 165 -16.26 -3.38 -6.18
CA LYS A 165 -15.76 -4.61 -5.56
C LYS A 165 -15.68 -5.73 -6.59
N VAL A 166 -14.48 -6.18 -6.93
CA VAL A 166 -14.29 -7.30 -7.86
C VAL A 166 -14.47 -8.62 -7.12
N ILE A 167 -15.22 -9.57 -7.68
CA ILE A 167 -15.43 -10.89 -7.10
C ILE A 167 -15.31 -12.01 -8.14
N GLY A 168 -14.69 -13.12 -7.75
CA GLY A 168 -14.57 -14.34 -8.56
C GLY A 168 -14.85 -15.58 -7.72
N GLY A 169 -15.91 -16.32 -8.04
CA GLY A 169 -16.29 -17.56 -7.36
C GLY A 169 -15.70 -18.80 -8.03
N VAL A 170 -15.40 -19.83 -7.24
CA VAL A 170 -14.90 -21.13 -7.75
C VAL A 170 -15.92 -21.80 -8.67
N THR A 171 -17.21 -21.60 -8.39
CA THR A 171 -18.37 -21.99 -9.22
C THR A 171 -19.33 -20.80 -9.36
N PRO A 172 -20.30 -20.82 -10.30
CA PRO A 172 -21.32 -19.79 -10.41
C PRO A 172 -22.11 -19.56 -9.10
N ALA A 173 -22.47 -20.63 -8.38
CA ALA A 173 -23.15 -20.52 -7.09
C ALA A 173 -22.27 -19.86 -6.02
N CYS A 174 -20.96 -20.14 -6.00
CA CYS A 174 -20.04 -19.45 -5.09
C CYS A 174 -19.96 -17.95 -5.40
N LEU A 175 -19.97 -17.60 -6.69
CA LEU A 175 -19.97 -16.21 -7.15
C LEU A 175 -21.25 -15.49 -6.73
N ASP A 176 -22.42 -16.13 -6.84
CA ASP A 176 -23.70 -15.59 -6.36
C ASP A 176 -23.66 -15.30 -4.85
N ARG A 177 -23.11 -16.22 -4.05
CA ARG A 177 -22.99 -16.03 -2.59
C ARG A 177 -22.03 -14.89 -2.24
N ALA A 178 -20.93 -14.74 -2.98
CA ALA A 178 -20.01 -13.63 -2.80
C ALA A 178 -20.65 -12.28 -3.16
N ASP A 179 -21.45 -12.24 -4.23
CA ASP A 179 -22.21 -11.06 -4.63
C ASP A 179 -23.21 -10.64 -3.55
N GLU A 180 -24.00 -11.59 -3.04
CA GLU A 180 -24.93 -11.36 -1.92
C GLU A 180 -24.26 -10.79 -0.68
N LEU A 181 -23.02 -11.24 -0.37
CA LEU A 181 -22.25 -10.72 0.75
C LEU A 181 -21.80 -9.28 0.50
N TYR A 182 -21.08 -9.02 -0.59
CA TYR A 182 -20.45 -7.71 -0.81
C TYR A 182 -21.42 -6.61 -1.24
N SER A 183 -22.52 -6.95 -1.90
CA SER A 183 -23.59 -5.99 -2.24
C SER A 183 -24.25 -5.35 -1.00
N ARG A 184 -23.97 -5.84 0.21
CA ARG A 184 -24.40 -5.23 1.48
C ARG A 184 -23.60 -4.00 1.88
N VAL A 185 -22.31 -3.98 1.50
CA VAL A 185 -21.33 -2.97 1.96
C VAL A 185 -20.74 -2.15 0.81
N CYS A 186 -20.84 -2.64 -0.43
CA CYS A 186 -20.36 -1.98 -1.64
C CYS A 186 -21.53 -1.63 -2.58
N ASP A 187 -21.52 -0.43 -3.15
CA ASP A 187 -22.57 0.06 -4.04
C ASP A 187 -22.49 -0.58 -5.44
N ASN A 188 -21.30 -1.05 -5.85
CA ASN A 188 -21.07 -1.68 -7.14
C ASN A 188 -20.19 -2.93 -6.98
N VAL A 189 -20.71 -4.09 -7.39
CA VAL A 189 -20.00 -5.36 -7.41
C VAL A 189 -19.76 -5.79 -8.86
N VAL A 190 -18.49 -6.05 -9.19
CA VAL A 190 -18.03 -6.46 -10.51
C VAL A 190 -17.71 -7.94 -10.49
N ARG A 191 -18.54 -8.72 -11.18
CA ARG A 191 -18.40 -10.17 -11.28
C ARG A 191 -17.42 -10.56 -12.38
N VAL A 192 -16.44 -11.40 -12.06
CA VAL A 192 -15.58 -12.06 -13.05
C VAL A 192 -15.80 -13.57 -13.02
N SER A 193 -15.37 -14.25 -14.09
CA SER A 193 -15.71 -15.65 -14.33
C SER A 193 -15.03 -16.65 -13.40
N THR A 194 -13.87 -16.29 -12.82
CA THR A 194 -13.09 -17.20 -11.97
C THR A 194 -12.35 -16.43 -10.86
N PRO A 195 -11.95 -17.08 -9.74
CA PRO A 195 -11.12 -16.45 -8.74
C PRO A 195 -9.77 -16.00 -9.30
N GLU A 196 -9.18 -16.73 -10.25
CA GLU A 196 -7.89 -16.39 -10.87
C GLU A 196 -7.95 -15.06 -11.64
N ALA A 197 -9.07 -14.79 -12.32
CA ALA A 197 -9.30 -13.50 -12.95
C ALA A 197 -9.38 -12.36 -11.92
N ALA A 198 -10.00 -12.61 -10.76
CA ALA A 198 -10.10 -11.64 -9.69
C ALA A 198 -8.73 -11.42 -9.00
N GLU A 199 -7.96 -12.48 -8.77
CA GLU A 199 -6.58 -12.44 -8.24
C GLU A 199 -5.66 -11.65 -9.17
N LEU A 200 -5.67 -11.96 -10.47
CA LEU A 200 -4.82 -11.27 -11.44
C LEU A 200 -5.23 -9.81 -11.64
N THR A 201 -6.51 -9.46 -11.47
CA THR A 201 -6.97 -8.06 -11.56
C THR A 201 -6.21 -7.17 -10.58
N LYS A 202 -6.05 -7.62 -9.33
CA LYS A 202 -5.31 -6.85 -8.31
C LYS A 202 -3.85 -6.66 -8.67
N LEU A 203 -3.20 -7.73 -9.14
CA LEU A 203 -1.80 -7.65 -9.56
C LEU A 203 -1.65 -6.73 -10.77
N LEU A 204 -2.54 -6.83 -11.76
CA LEU A 204 -2.51 -5.99 -12.95
C LEU A 204 -2.62 -4.49 -12.59
N GLU A 205 -3.52 -4.12 -11.67
CA GLU A 205 -3.65 -2.74 -11.18
C GLU A 205 -2.33 -2.20 -10.61
N ASN A 206 -1.67 -2.99 -9.77
CA ASN A 206 -0.41 -2.60 -9.12
C ASN A 206 0.79 -2.65 -10.07
N ILE A 207 0.86 -3.64 -10.95
CA ILE A 207 1.86 -3.74 -12.02
C ILE A 207 1.75 -2.53 -12.94
N PHE A 208 0.54 -2.22 -13.41
CA PHE A 208 0.30 -1.08 -14.29
C PHE A 208 0.77 0.23 -13.65
N ARG A 209 0.43 0.47 -12.38
CA ARG A 209 0.90 1.64 -11.64
C ARG A 209 2.43 1.66 -11.48
N SER A 210 3.05 0.55 -11.07
CA SER A 210 4.50 0.45 -10.87
C SER A 210 5.28 0.73 -12.17
N VAL A 211 4.84 0.13 -13.27
CA VAL A 211 5.42 0.27 -14.61
C VAL A 211 5.33 1.70 -15.12
N ASN A 212 4.17 2.35 -14.99
CA ASN A 212 4.03 3.72 -15.49
C ASN A 212 4.82 4.73 -14.64
N ILE A 213 4.92 4.51 -13.32
CA ILE A 213 5.82 5.31 -12.47
C ILE A 213 7.28 5.11 -12.91
N ALA A 214 7.71 3.88 -13.16
CA ALA A 214 9.05 3.59 -13.64
C ALA A 214 9.34 4.24 -14.99
N LEU A 215 8.39 4.21 -15.92
CA LEU A 215 8.51 4.86 -17.23
C LEU A 215 8.73 6.37 -17.07
N VAL A 216 7.91 7.05 -16.27
CA VAL A 216 8.04 8.51 -16.08
C VAL A 216 9.32 8.86 -15.33
N ASN A 217 9.74 8.03 -14.36
CA ASN A 217 11.03 8.16 -13.68
C ASN A 217 12.23 8.00 -14.62
N GLU A 218 12.19 7.02 -15.52
CA GLU A 218 13.23 6.85 -16.54
C GLU A 218 13.31 8.04 -17.49
N LEU A 219 12.16 8.57 -17.90
CA LEU A 219 12.10 9.79 -18.69
C LEU A 219 12.61 11.01 -17.91
N ALA A 220 12.37 11.13 -16.61
CA ALA A 220 12.95 12.20 -15.78
C ALA A 220 14.48 12.17 -15.81
N MET A 221 15.09 11.00 -15.57
CA MET A 221 16.55 10.82 -15.63
C MET A 221 17.13 11.18 -17.01
N LEU A 222 16.41 10.87 -18.09
CA LEU A 222 16.82 11.22 -19.44
C LEU A 222 16.66 12.72 -19.72
N CYS A 223 15.53 13.31 -19.30
CA CYS A 223 15.23 14.73 -19.48
C CYS A 223 16.26 15.60 -18.77
N GLU A 224 16.73 15.22 -17.57
CA GLU A 224 17.84 15.89 -16.88
C GLU A 224 19.08 16.00 -17.78
N ARG A 225 19.50 14.90 -18.41
CA ARG A 225 20.67 14.87 -19.30
C ARG A 225 20.48 15.70 -20.57
N MET A 226 19.24 15.85 -21.01
CA MET A 226 18.88 16.65 -22.18
C MET A 226 18.65 18.13 -21.84
N GLY A 227 18.60 18.49 -20.55
CA GLY A 227 18.22 19.83 -20.11
C GLY A 227 16.75 20.17 -20.38
N ILE A 228 15.86 19.17 -20.32
CA ILE A 228 14.41 19.32 -20.53
C ILE A 228 13.69 19.18 -19.19
N ASP A 229 12.69 20.03 -18.94
CA ASP A 229 11.83 19.94 -17.75
C ASP A 229 10.80 18.81 -17.93
N ILE A 230 10.99 17.70 -17.22
CA ILE A 230 10.06 16.56 -17.27
C ILE A 230 8.66 16.93 -16.77
N TRP A 231 8.55 17.87 -15.84
CA TRP A 231 7.27 18.30 -15.29
C TRP A 231 6.45 19.05 -16.34
N GLU A 232 7.07 19.95 -17.10
CA GLU A 232 6.46 20.63 -18.24
C GLU A 232 5.98 19.61 -19.29
N VAL A 233 6.81 18.60 -19.60
CA VAL A 233 6.47 17.54 -20.56
C VAL A 233 5.25 16.74 -20.09
N VAL A 234 5.21 16.33 -18.82
CA VAL A 234 4.07 15.58 -18.23
C VAL A 234 2.81 16.43 -18.22
N GLU A 235 2.90 17.72 -17.91
CA GLU A 235 1.77 18.65 -17.94
C GLU A 235 1.22 18.85 -19.35
N ALA A 236 2.09 19.08 -20.33
CA ALA A 236 1.72 19.20 -21.73
C ALA A 236 1.07 17.91 -22.25
N ALA A 237 1.64 16.74 -21.93
CA ALA A 237 1.08 15.44 -22.30
C ALA A 237 -0.29 15.20 -21.64
N SER A 238 -0.48 15.67 -20.41
CA SER A 238 -1.75 15.57 -19.67
C SER A 238 -2.91 16.34 -20.32
N THR A 239 -2.62 17.28 -21.24
CA THR A 239 -3.68 18.01 -21.97
C THR A 239 -4.37 17.12 -23.02
N LYS A 240 -3.78 15.98 -23.39
CA LYS A 240 -4.37 15.05 -24.34
C LYS A 240 -5.51 14.26 -23.66
N PRO A 241 -6.76 14.35 -24.15
CA PRO A 241 -7.91 13.78 -23.43
C PRO A 241 -8.05 12.25 -23.54
N TYR A 242 -7.15 11.57 -24.25
CA TYR A 242 -7.17 10.12 -24.43
C TYR A 242 -5.76 9.54 -24.60
N GLY A 243 -5.59 8.29 -24.16
CA GLY A 243 -4.35 7.52 -24.36
C GLY A 243 -3.15 7.99 -23.54
N PHE A 244 -3.31 8.98 -22.66
CA PHE A 244 -2.32 9.39 -21.68
C PHE A 244 -2.96 9.42 -20.29
N MET A 245 -2.53 8.52 -19.42
CA MET A 245 -2.87 8.56 -18.01
C MET A 245 -1.69 9.18 -17.27
N ARG A 246 -1.93 10.29 -16.57
CA ARG A 246 -0.86 11.03 -15.90
C ARG A 246 -0.26 10.20 -14.76
N PHE A 247 1.04 9.98 -14.85
CA PHE A 247 1.91 9.57 -13.74
C PHE A 247 2.99 10.63 -13.60
N GLU A 248 3.49 10.79 -12.39
CA GLU A 248 4.46 11.83 -12.04
C GLU A 248 5.78 11.19 -11.61
N PRO A 249 6.93 11.79 -11.97
CA PRO A 249 8.21 11.33 -11.47
C PRO A 249 8.32 11.60 -9.97
N GLY A 250 9.22 10.90 -9.30
CA GLY A 250 9.45 11.14 -7.89
C GLY A 250 10.62 10.35 -7.30
N PRO A 251 10.80 10.40 -5.98
CA PRO A 251 11.96 9.82 -5.30
C PRO A 251 11.99 8.29 -5.29
N GLY A 252 10.99 7.64 -5.86
CA GLY A 252 10.80 6.20 -5.87
C GLY A 252 9.41 5.82 -5.41
N VAL A 253 9.24 4.52 -5.20
CA VAL A 253 7.96 3.91 -4.82
C VAL A 253 8.13 3.23 -3.47
N GLY A 254 7.19 3.46 -2.54
CA GLY A 254 7.15 2.79 -1.24
C GLY A 254 5.79 2.22 -0.90
N GLY A 255 5.58 1.91 0.38
CA GLY A 255 4.43 1.17 0.87
C GLY A 255 4.57 -0.34 0.61
N HIS A 256 3.57 -1.14 0.99
CA HIS A 256 3.64 -2.59 0.75
C HIS A 256 3.28 -3.01 -0.67
N CYS A 257 2.20 -2.47 -1.24
CA CYS A 257 1.63 -3.08 -2.45
C CYS A 257 2.53 -2.99 -3.68
N LEU A 258 3.12 -1.83 -3.96
CA LEU A 258 3.89 -1.65 -5.20
C LEU A 258 5.27 -2.31 -5.18
N PRO A 259 6.01 -2.35 -4.06
CA PRO A 259 7.27 -3.07 -3.97
C PRO A 259 7.12 -4.60 -3.87
N VAL A 260 5.95 -5.11 -3.48
CA VAL A 260 5.71 -6.53 -3.22
C VAL A 260 4.90 -7.17 -4.34
N ASP A 261 3.72 -6.62 -4.64
CA ASP A 261 2.71 -7.32 -5.43
C ASP A 261 3.16 -7.70 -6.85
N PRO A 262 3.91 -6.85 -7.60
CA PRO A 262 4.38 -7.22 -8.92
C PRO A 262 5.25 -8.49 -8.94
N PHE A 263 5.98 -8.76 -7.85
CA PHE A 263 6.85 -9.94 -7.75
C PHE A 263 6.08 -11.25 -7.52
N TYR A 264 4.81 -11.21 -7.08
CA TYR A 264 3.95 -12.41 -7.08
C TYR A 264 3.79 -12.97 -8.49
N LEU A 265 3.53 -12.10 -9.46
CA LEU A 265 3.36 -12.53 -10.85
C LEU A 265 4.69 -12.93 -11.46
N THR A 266 5.79 -12.23 -11.14
CA THR A 266 7.14 -12.63 -11.57
C THR A 266 7.50 -14.03 -11.07
N TRP A 267 7.21 -14.33 -9.80
CA TRP A 267 7.41 -15.66 -9.23
C TRP A 267 6.54 -16.71 -9.94
N ARG A 268 5.24 -16.44 -10.10
CA ARG A 268 4.30 -17.37 -10.74
C ARG A 268 4.63 -17.60 -12.22
N ALA A 269 5.09 -16.59 -12.95
CA ALA A 269 5.46 -16.69 -14.36
C ALA A 269 6.60 -17.70 -14.61
N ARG A 270 7.51 -17.87 -13.65
CA ARG A 270 8.62 -18.85 -13.75
C ARG A 270 8.12 -20.28 -13.84
N GLU A 271 6.99 -20.61 -13.19
CA GLU A 271 6.35 -21.92 -13.30
C GLU A 271 5.81 -22.20 -14.71
N PHE A 272 5.55 -21.14 -15.49
CA PHE A 272 5.16 -21.21 -16.90
C PHE A 272 6.35 -20.98 -17.84
N HIS A 273 7.58 -21.11 -17.35
CA HIS A 273 8.81 -20.89 -18.12
C HIS A 273 8.90 -19.52 -18.79
N MET A 274 8.29 -18.49 -18.17
CA MET A 274 8.27 -17.12 -18.67
C MET A 274 8.94 -16.17 -17.67
N SER A 275 9.73 -15.22 -18.17
CA SER A 275 10.20 -14.07 -17.39
C SER A 275 9.31 -12.86 -17.65
N THR A 276 9.01 -12.10 -16.61
CA THR A 276 8.27 -10.83 -16.70
C THR A 276 9.24 -9.66 -16.83
N GLU A 277 9.92 -9.54 -17.97
CA GLU A 277 11.02 -8.58 -18.17
C GLU A 277 10.61 -7.13 -17.85
N PHE A 278 9.42 -6.72 -18.27
CA PHE A 278 8.95 -5.35 -18.05
C PHE A 278 8.66 -5.04 -16.57
N ILE A 279 8.16 -6.03 -15.83
CA ILE A 279 7.89 -5.90 -14.39
C ILE A 279 9.22 -5.80 -13.63
N GLU A 280 10.18 -6.66 -13.96
CA GLU A 280 11.51 -6.66 -13.34
C GLU A 280 12.27 -5.36 -13.64
N LEU A 281 12.20 -4.86 -14.89
CA LEU A 281 12.79 -3.58 -15.29
C LEU A 281 12.16 -2.40 -14.54
N ALA A 282 10.83 -2.36 -14.44
CA ALA A 282 10.14 -1.33 -13.67
C ALA A 282 10.56 -1.34 -12.20
N GLY A 283 10.66 -2.53 -11.60
CA GLY A 283 11.17 -2.70 -10.23
C GLY A 283 12.60 -2.16 -10.08
N LYS A 284 13.49 -2.46 -11.03
CA LYS A 284 14.88 -1.96 -11.03
C LYS A 284 14.95 -0.45 -11.11
N ILE A 285 14.18 0.18 -12.00
CA ILE A 285 14.15 1.64 -12.16
C ILE A 285 13.62 2.30 -10.88
N ASN A 286 12.48 1.83 -10.37
CA ASN A 286 11.88 2.40 -9.16
C ASN A 286 12.78 2.25 -7.91
N GLN A 287 13.52 1.13 -7.78
CA GLN A 287 14.49 0.92 -6.70
C GLN A 287 15.75 1.79 -6.85
N TYR A 288 16.07 2.23 -8.07
CA TYR A 288 17.22 3.10 -8.32
C TYR A 288 16.92 4.58 -8.05
N MET A 289 15.65 5.02 -8.15
CA MET A 289 15.28 6.44 -8.00
C MET A 289 15.76 7.11 -6.70
N PRO A 290 15.76 6.46 -5.51
CA PRO A 290 16.34 7.07 -4.31
C PRO A 290 17.83 7.44 -4.47
N TYR A 291 18.60 6.62 -5.18
CA TYR A 291 20.02 6.87 -5.45
C TYR A 291 20.20 8.04 -6.42
N HIS A 292 19.41 8.05 -7.49
CA HIS A 292 19.39 9.15 -8.45
C HIS A 292 19.01 10.48 -7.77
N CYS A 293 18.02 10.47 -6.87
CA CYS A 293 17.63 11.66 -6.12
C CYS A 293 18.74 12.14 -5.18
N ALA A 294 19.47 11.23 -4.53
CA ALA A 294 20.63 11.60 -3.72
C ALA A 294 21.77 12.19 -4.57
N GLU A 295 21.98 11.68 -5.80
CA GLU A 295 22.89 12.28 -6.79
C GLU A 295 22.42 13.68 -7.20
N ARG A 296 21.11 13.90 -7.38
CA ARG A 296 20.55 15.21 -7.69
C ARG A 296 20.77 16.23 -6.57
N VAL A 297 20.62 15.81 -5.31
CA VAL A 297 20.95 16.64 -4.13
C VAL A 297 22.44 16.98 -4.10
N GLU A 298 23.31 16.02 -4.41
CA GLU A 298 24.76 16.24 -4.50
C GLU A 298 25.12 17.26 -5.59
N GLN A 299 24.54 17.14 -6.78
CA GLN A 299 24.74 18.10 -7.87
C GLN A 299 24.26 19.50 -7.45
N ALA A 300 23.07 19.62 -6.87
CA ALA A 300 22.50 20.88 -6.42
C ALA A 300 23.39 21.59 -5.37
N LEU A 301 23.97 20.83 -4.44
CA LEU A 301 24.94 21.35 -3.48
C LEU A 301 26.23 21.81 -4.18
N ASN A 302 26.73 21.03 -5.15
CA ASN A 302 27.93 21.38 -5.91
C ASN A 302 27.75 22.65 -6.77
N ASP A 303 26.55 22.89 -7.31
CA ASP A 303 26.22 24.10 -8.08
C ASP A 303 26.36 25.38 -7.24
N VAL A 304 26.18 25.27 -5.92
CA VAL A 304 26.42 26.35 -4.95
C VAL A 304 27.76 26.19 -4.19
N ALA A 305 28.69 25.43 -4.77
CA ALA A 305 30.04 25.18 -4.27
C ALA A 305 30.10 24.56 -2.86
N LYS A 306 29.12 23.73 -2.49
CA LYS A 306 29.12 22.94 -1.25
C LYS A 306 29.23 21.44 -1.54
N PRO A 307 30.09 20.68 -0.84
CA PRO A 307 30.09 19.24 -0.93
C PRO A 307 28.96 18.64 -0.09
N VAL A 308 28.56 17.39 -0.35
CA VAL A 308 27.67 16.65 0.58
C VAL A 308 28.34 16.48 1.95
N LYS A 309 29.64 16.14 1.96
CA LYS A 309 30.40 15.91 3.19
C LYS A 309 30.45 17.18 4.06
N GLY A 310 29.86 17.11 5.24
CA GLY A 310 29.80 18.22 6.20
C GLY A 310 28.64 19.20 6.00
N SER A 311 27.88 19.09 4.90
CA SER A 311 26.66 19.89 4.71
C SER A 311 25.53 19.38 5.60
N ARG A 312 24.75 20.30 6.16
CA ARG A 312 23.51 20.01 6.89
C ARG A 312 22.36 19.87 5.91
N ILE A 313 21.77 18.68 5.87
CA ILE A 313 20.70 18.36 4.94
C ILE A 313 19.45 18.00 5.74
N VAL A 314 18.34 18.66 5.46
CA VAL A 314 17.04 18.36 6.09
C VAL A 314 16.15 17.69 5.06
N ILE A 315 15.72 16.47 5.35
CA ILE A 315 14.72 15.75 4.56
C ILE A 315 13.32 16.13 5.05
N LEU A 316 12.48 16.66 4.16
CA LEU A 316 11.07 16.91 4.43
C LEU A 316 10.24 15.70 3.98
N GLY A 317 9.63 15.05 4.97
CA GLY A 317 8.82 13.85 4.81
C GLY A 317 9.63 12.56 4.83
N ALA A 318 9.29 11.68 5.77
CA ALA A 318 9.86 10.34 5.96
C ALA A 318 8.87 9.23 5.56
N SER A 319 7.57 9.48 5.59
CA SER A 319 6.57 8.51 5.13
C SER A 319 6.63 8.27 3.62
N TYR A 320 6.09 7.15 3.14
CA TYR A 320 6.12 6.83 1.71
C TYR A 320 5.10 7.65 0.89
N LYS A 321 4.06 8.20 1.55
CA LYS A 321 2.94 8.93 0.96
C LYS A 321 2.53 10.10 1.88
N GLY A 322 2.22 11.25 1.28
CA GLY A 322 1.74 12.41 2.03
C GLY A 322 0.43 12.13 2.76
N GLY A 323 0.31 12.68 3.97
CA GLY A 323 -0.89 12.59 4.81
C GLY A 323 -1.05 11.30 5.62
N VAL A 324 -0.04 10.42 5.63
CA VAL A 324 -0.02 9.18 6.45
C VAL A 324 1.35 8.98 7.12
N GLY A 325 1.37 8.27 8.24
CA GLY A 325 2.58 7.99 9.04
C GLY A 325 3.32 6.68 8.68
N ASP A 326 3.08 6.11 7.50
CA ASP A 326 3.65 4.82 7.11
C ASP A 326 5.02 4.98 6.43
N ILE A 327 6.04 4.35 6.99
CA ILE A 327 7.44 4.41 6.54
C ILE A 327 7.91 3.17 5.78
N ARG A 328 7.04 2.17 5.58
CA ARG A 328 7.42 0.88 4.98
C ARG A 328 7.87 1.10 3.54
N GLU A 329 9.06 0.59 3.21
CA GLU A 329 9.72 0.79 1.92
C GLU A 329 9.81 2.26 1.47
N SER A 330 9.83 3.22 2.41
CA SER A 330 9.86 4.64 2.05
C SER A 330 11.17 5.02 1.34
N PRO A 331 11.11 5.73 0.20
CA PRO A 331 12.31 6.18 -0.50
C PRO A 331 13.15 7.16 0.34
N ALA A 332 12.54 7.87 1.29
CA ALA A 332 13.23 8.80 2.18
C ALA A 332 14.32 8.10 3.01
N LEU A 333 14.06 6.86 3.46
CA LEU A 333 15.02 6.10 4.27
C LEU A 333 16.31 5.85 3.49
N ARG A 334 16.19 5.41 2.23
CA ARG A 334 17.36 5.16 1.37
C ARG A 334 18.08 6.45 0.99
N ILE A 335 17.36 7.55 0.76
CA ILE A 335 17.99 8.87 0.50
C ILE A 335 18.81 9.32 1.72
N ILE A 336 18.26 9.20 2.94
CA ILE A 336 18.96 9.54 4.19
C ILE A 336 20.23 8.70 4.33
N GLU A 337 20.13 7.37 4.17
CA GLU A 337 21.27 6.45 4.25
C GLU A 337 22.39 6.82 3.27
N VAL A 338 22.04 7.09 2.00
CA VAL A 338 23.02 7.43 0.97
C VAL A 338 23.71 8.75 1.28
N LEU A 339 22.96 9.81 1.62
CA LEU A 339 23.54 11.11 1.93
C LEU A 339 24.39 11.09 3.21
N ALA A 340 23.94 10.36 4.24
CA ALA A 340 24.73 10.15 5.46
C ALA A 340 26.02 9.36 5.18
N SER A 341 25.96 8.32 4.35
CA SER A 341 27.15 7.53 3.97
C SER A 341 28.20 8.36 3.22
N ARG A 342 27.77 9.42 2.51
CA ARG A 342 28.63 10.39 1.83
C ARG A 342 29.16 11.49 2.77
N GLY A 343 28.84 11.41 4.06
CA GLY A 343 29.31 12.33 5.10
C GLY A 343 28.42 13.55 5.31
N GLY A 344 27.19 13.56 4.77
CA GLY A 344 26.19 14.59 5.06
C GLY A 344 25.70 14.52 6.50
N ILE A 345 25.43 15.67 7.10
CA ILE A 345 24.80 15.77 8.43
C ILE A 345 23.30 15.82 8.19
N VAL A 346 22.67 14.65 8.13
CA VAL A 346 21.26 14.51 7.74
C VAL A 346 20.35 14.54 8.95
N SER A 347 19.27 15.29 8.85
CA SER A 347 18.12 15.29 9.78
C SER A 347 16.83 15.24 8.96
N TYR A 348 15.69 14.98 9.61
CA TYR A 348 14.42 14.93 8.90
C TYR A 348 13.30 15.60 9.70
N HIS A 349 12.31 16.13 8.99
CA HIS A 349 11.06 16.59 9.55
C HIS A 349 9.90 15.84 8.90
N ASP A 350 9.04 15.26 9.72
CA ASP A 350 7.77 14.66 9.34
C ASP A 350 6.80 14.77 10.53
N GLU A 351 5.61 15.32 10.29
CA GLU A 351 4.59 15.53 11.33
C GLU A 351 3.86 14.23 11.72
N TYR A 352 3.87 13.22 10.85
CA TYR A 352 3.24 11.92 11.06
C TYR A 352 4.22 10.87 11.57
N VAL A 353 5.54 11.11 11.47
CA VAL A 353 6.59 10.15 11.84
C VAL A 353 7.54 10.74 12.89
N ALA A 354 7.22 10.54 14.16
CA ALA A 354 7.98 11.11 15.28
C ALA A 354 9.43 10.62 15.40
N SER A 355 9.71 9.36 15.02
CA SER A 355 11.04 8.76 15.13
C SER A 355 11.34 7.76 14.02
N LEU A 356 12.61 7.67 13.62
CA LEU A 356 13.17 6.64 12.75
C LEU A 356 14.25 5.84 13.52
N PRO A 357 13.87 4.84 14.34
CA PRO A 357 14.80 4.13 15.22
C PRO A 357 15.92 3.41 14.48
N MET A 358 15.63 2.89 13.27
CA MET A 358 16.62 2.20 12.44
C MET A 358 17.76 3.11 11.97
N LEU A 359 17.53 4.42 11.96
CA LEU A 359 18.53 5.44 11.64
C LEU A 359 19.01 6.22 12.88
N GLY A 360 18.43 5.95 14.06
CA GLY A 360 18.72 6.70 15.29
C GLY A 360 18.33 8.18 15.20
N LEU A 361 17.28 8.51 14.43
CA LEU A 361 16.84 9.89 14.21
C LEU A 361 15.47 10.15 14.82
N GLU A 362 15.25 11.38 15.26
CA GLU A 362 13.95 11.92 15.68
C GLU A 362 13.55 13.08 14.76
N SER A 363 12.24 13.27 14.59
CA SER A 363 11.70 14.36 13.77
C SER A 363 12.05 15.70 14.41
N VAL A 364 12.73 16.57 13.67
CA VAL A 364 13.16 17.88 14.17
C VAL A 364 12.09 18.96 13.95
N SER A 365 12.19 20.09 14.65
CA SER A 365 11.33 21.25 14.40
C SER A 365 11.58 21.79 12.99
N LEU A 366 10.53 21.91 12.17
CA LEU A 366 10.61 22.33 10.77
C LEU A 366 11.34 23.67 10.60
N ASP A 367 10.93 24.70 11.34
CA ASP A 367 11.46 26.06 11.20
C ASP A 367 12.94 26.15 11.59
N ASP A 368 13.34 25.53 12.70
CA ASP A 368 14.75 25.53 13.16
C ASP A 368 15.64 24.72 12.21
N ALA A 369 15.13 23.59 11.72
CA ALA A 369 15.83 22.74 10.78
C ALA A 369 16.10 23.47 9.46
N VAL A 370 15.07 24.06 8.86
CA VAL A 370 15.16 24.80 7.59
C VAL A 370 16.11 26.00 7.72
N ALA A 371 16.06 26.73 8.83
CA ALA A 371 16.90 27.91 9.06
C ALA A 371 18.41 27.59 9.16
N ARG A 372 18.77 26.35 9.56
CA ARG A 372 20.17 25.92 9.75
C ARG A 372 20.69 25.04 8.62
N ALA A 373 19.82 24.61 7.73
CA ALA A 373 20.16 23.68 6.66
C ALA A 373 20.99 24.35 5.56
N ASP A 374 21.96 23.62 5.04
CA ASP A 374 22.62 23.96 3.78
C ASP A 374 21.76 23.55 2.59
N ALA A 375 20.97 22.48 2.73
CA ALA A 375 19.96 22.05 1.76
C ALA A 375 18.72 21.47 2.45
N VAL A 376 17.55 21.83 1.92
CA VAL A 376 16.25 21.27 2.29
C VAL A 376 15.77 20.41 1.13
N VAL A 377 15.44 19.14 1.38
CA VAL A 377 15.10 18.17 0.33
C VAL A 377 13.69 17.65 0.58
N LEU A 378 12.75 17.98 -0.29
CA LEU A 378 11.40 17.49 -0.22
C LEU A 378 11.29 16.09 -0.82
N VAL A 379 11.04 15.09 0.03
CA VAL A 379 10.85 13.70 -0.37
C VAL A 379 9.40 13.27 -0.26
N THR A 380 8.64 13.75 0.71
CA THR A 380 7.21 13.48 0.81
C THR A 380 6.42 14.75 1.06
N ALA A 381 5.47 15.02 0.16
CA ALA A 381 4.62 16.20 0.20
C ALA A 381 3.39 15.94 1.08
N HIS A 382 3.51 16.21 2.37
CA HIS A 382 2.38 16.25 3.29
C HIS A 382 1.46 17.45 3.01
N PRO A 383 0.14 17.30 3.21
CA PRO A 383 -0.81 18.40 3.07
C PRO A 383 -0.61 19.44 4.18
N GLY A 384 -0.99 20.69 3.94
CA GLY A 384 -0.97 21.75 4.95
C GLY A 384 0.37 22.46 5.17
N ILE A 385 1.45 21.99 4.54
CA ILE A 385 2.77 22.66 4.56
C ILE A 385 2.87 23.66 3.40
N ASP A 386 3.30 24.89 3.69
CA ASP A 386 3.58 25.92 2.69
C ASP A 386 4.99 25.75 2.10
N TYR A 387 5.10 24.88 1.10
CA TYR A 387 6.37 24.61 0.42
C TYR A 387 6.92 25.81 -0.35
N ALA A 388 6.07 26.76 -0.77
CA ALA A 388 6.54 27.95 -1.46
C ALA A 388 7.30 28.85 -0.50
N SER A 389 6.73 29.10 0.69
CA SER A 389 7.42 29.85 1.75
C SER A 389 8.73 29.16 2.16
N LEU A 390 8.73 27.83 2.30
CA LEU A 390 9.95 27.08 2.64
C LEU A 390 11.03 27.20 1.56
N ALA A 391 10.66 27.12 0.28
CA ALA A 391 11.61 27.27 -0.82
C ALA A 391 12.26 28.66 -0.83
N GLU A 392 11.49 29.73 -0.60
CA GLU A 392 11.99 31.11 -0.59
C GLU A 392 13.00 31.39 0.53
N ARG A 393 12.83 30.78 1.70
CA ARG A 393 13.66 31.02 2.90
C ARG A 393 14.79 30.02 3.11
N SER A 394 14.87 28.97 2.31
CA SER A 394 15.93 27.96 2.41
C SER A 394 17.22 28.44 1.76
N ALA A 395 18.39 27.94 2.19
CA ALA A 395 19.64 28.22 1.49
C ALA A 395 19.68 27.57 0.09
N LEU A 396 19.20 26.33 0.01
CA LEU A 396 19.00 25.54 -1.20
C LEU A 396 17.79 24.64 -0.96
N PHE A 397 16.85 24.61 -1.90
CA PHE A 397 15.66 23.76 -1.81
C PHE A 397 15.64 22.79 -2.99
N VAL A 398 15.57 21.49 -2.71
CA VAL A 398 15.49 20.42 -3.71
C VAL A 398 14.11 19.78 -3.63
N ASP A 399 13.29 20.00 -4.66
CA ASP A 399 11.94 19.46 -4.76
C ASP A 399 11.91 18.20 -5.63
N LEU A 400 11.76 17.04 -4.98
CA LEU A 400 11.67 15.74 -5.68
C LEU A 400 10.23 15.32 -5.99
N ARG A 401 9.24 16.17 -5.71
CA ARG A 401 7.80 15.90 -5.92
C ARG A 401 7.13 16.89 -6.86
N GLY A 402 7.84 17.94 -7.25
CA GLY A 402 7.36 18.98 -8.14
C GLY A 402 6.22 19.82 -7.54
N VAL A 403 6.06 19.89 -6.22
CA VAL A 403 5.01 20.76 -5.64
C VAL A 403 5.28 22.25 -5.87
N THR A 404 6.52 22.60 -6.21
CA THR A 404 7.00 23.96 -6.45
C THR A 404 7.03 24.35 -7.94
N ARG A 405 6.45 23.56 -8.86
CA ARG A 405 6.50 23.80 -10.34
C ARG A 405 6.17 25.23 -10.76
N GLY A 406 5.18 25.86 -10.12
CA GLY A 406 4.74 27.23 -10.42
C GLY A 406 5.64 28.34 -9.87
N LEU A 407 6.64 27.99 -9.04
CA LEU A 407 7.50 28.95 -8.35
C LEU A 407 8.76 29.26 -9.18
N ARG A 408 9.31 30.47 -9.06
CA ARG A 408 10.58 30.84 -9.69
C ARG A 408 11.47 31.50 -8.64
N VAL A 409 12.40 30.72 -8.10
CA VAL A 409 13.42 31.15 -7.13
C VAL A 409 14.77 30.58 -7.54
N GLU A 410 15.84 31.34 -7.30
CA GLU A 410 17.20 30.98 -7.77
C GLU A 410 17.80 29.80 -7.02
N ASN A 411 17.41 29.60 -5.76
CA ASN A 411 17.89 28.54 -4.86
C ASN A 411 17.04 27.25 -4.96
N LEU A 412 16.20 27.11 -5.99
CA LEU A 412 15.29 25.98 -6.15
C LEU A 412 15.76 25.05 -7.27
N VAL A 413 15.93 23.78 -6.91
CA VAL A 413 16.21 22.68 -7.84
C VAL A 413 15.04 21.71 -7.80
N ARG A 414 14.63 21.21 -8.97
CA ARG A 414 13.61 20.17 -9.10
C ARG A 414 14.25 18.90 -9.65
N LEU A 415 13.61 17.77 -9.34
CA LEU A 415 13.85 16.50 -10.03
C LEU A 415 13.67 16.67 -11.54
#